data_AF-A0A661SG88-F1
#
_entry.id   AF-A0A661SG88-F1
#
_cell.length_a   1.000
_cell.length_b   1.000
_cell.length_c   1.000
_cell.angle_alpha   90.00
_cell.angle_beta   90.00
_cell.angle_gamma   90.00
#
_symmetry.space_group_name_H-M   'P 1'
#
loop_
_entity.id
_entity.type
_entity.pdbx_description
1 polymer ?
#
loop_
_entity_poly.entity_id
_entity_poly.type
_entity_poly.pdbx_seq_one_letter_code
_entity_poly.pdbx_strand_id
1 'polypeptide(L)'
;METRFEAAFLKAVKKHASIKKLVKKKVDMIIENPIAIGEPLKGNWQGFYSCPVKRNFIIIYLYCEVCRKKGDNAVVACSDCRETPDKTIKFVLLGPHDDAYGI
;
A
#
# COMPACT_ATOMS: atom_id res chain seq x y z
N MET A 1 -0.90 -15.64 2.70
CA MET A 1 -0.63 -14.20 2.57
C MET A 1 -1.28 -13.53 3.76
N GLU A 2 -0.51 -12.83 4.58
CA GLU A 2 -1.03 -12.00 5.67
C GLU A 2 -1.32 -10.59 5.13
N THR A 3 -2.43 -10.00 5.56
CA THR A 3 -2.82 -8.65 5.13
C THR A 3 -3.04 -7.77 6.34
N ARG A 4 -2.35 -6.64 6.38
CA ARG A 4 -2.50 -5.61 7.43
C ARG A 4 -3.02 -4.32 6.82
N PHE A 5 -3.84 -3.61 7.59
CA PHE A 5 -4.41 -2.33 7.19
C PHE A 5 -4.05 -1.27 8.22
N GLU A 6 -3.35 -0.24 7.78
CA GLU A 6 -3.00 0.89 8.65
C GLU A 6 -4.24 1.70 9.02
N ALA A 7 -4.20 2.33 10.19
CA ALA A 7 -5.33 3.12 10.68
C ALA A 7 -5.71 4.26 9.70
N ALA A 8 -4.72 4.88 9.06
CA ALA A 8 -4.92 5.91 8.05
C ALA A 8 -5.69 5.39 6.82
N PHE A 9 -5.31 4.21 6.31
CA PHE A 9 -6.02 3.53 5.24
C PHE A 9 -7.49 3.27 5.61
N LEU A 10 -7.74 2.68 6.78
CA LEU A 10 -9.10 2.37 7.24
C LEU A 10 -9.94 3.63 7.43
N LYS A 11 -9.35 4.71 7.96
CA LYS A 11 -10.00 6.02 8.09
C LYS A 11 -10.39 6.59 6.72
N ALA A 12 -9.49 6.52 5.74
CA ALA A 12 -9.77 6.96 4.38
C ALA A 12 -10.88 6.14 3.69
N VAL A 13 -10.87 4.81 3.85
CA VAL A 13 -11.94 3.95 3.32
C VAL A 13 -13.31 4.31 3.89
N LYS A 14 -13.36 4.62 5.20
CA LYS A 14 -14.60 5.08 5.85
C LYS A 14 -15.04 6.46 5.33
N LYS A 15 -14.10 7.41 5.22
CA LYS A 15 -14.34 8.77 4.70
C LYS A 15 -14.85 8.75 3.25
N HIS A 16 -14.30 7.86 2.42
CA HIS A 16 -14.62 7.75 0.99
C HIS A 16 -15.48 6.52 0.69
N ALA A 17 -16.57 6.34 1.45
CA ALA A 17 -17.44 5.18 1.36
C ALA A 17 -18.03 4.94 -0.05
N SER A 18 -18.19 6.01 -0.86
CA SER A 18 -18.70 5.93 -2.24
C SER A 18 -17.81 5.12 -3.18
N ILE A 19 -16.50 5.02 -2.92
CA ILE A 19 -15.55 4.22 -3.71
C ILE A 19 -15.16 2.91 -3.02
N LYS A 20 -15.72 2.59 -1.85
CA LYS A 20 -15.34 1.41 -1.05
C LYS A 20 -15.39 0.10 -1.83
N LYS A 21 -16.39 -0.10 -2.70
CA LYS A 21 -16.49 -1.30 -3.55
C LYS A 21 -15.33 -1.42 -4.54
N LEU A 22 -14.89 -0.30 -5.12
CA LEU A 22 -13.76 -0.25 -6.05
C LEU A 22 -12.43 -0.47 -5.32
N VAL A 23 -12.28 0.15 -4.15
CA VAL A 23 -11.11 -0.07 -3.27
C VAL A 23 -11.01 -1.54 -2.89
N LYS A 24 -12.11 -2.17 -2.46
CA LYS A 24 -12.12 -3.59 -2.13
C LYS A 24 -11.65 -4.45 -3.30
N LYS A 25 -12.21 -4.24 -4.49
CA LYS A 25 -11.80 -4.97 -5.70
C LYS A 25 -10.30 -4.84 -5.97
N LYS A 26 -9.74 -3.63 -5.81
CA LYS A 26 -8.30 -3.40 -5.98
C LYS A 26 -7.46 -4.06 -4.90
N VAL A 27 -7.89 -4.02 -3.64
CA VAL A 27 -7.26 -4.74 -2.53
C VAL A 27 -7.22 -6.25 -2.82
N ASP A 28 -8.34 -6.84 -3.26
CA ASP A 28 -8.42 -8.27 -3.58
C ASP A 28 -7.42 -8.62 -4.69
N MET A 29 -7.35 -7.81 -5.76
CA MET A 29 -6.37 -8.00 -6.84
C MET A 29 -4.91 -7.87 -6.36
N ILE A 30 -4.61 -6.89 -5.49
CA ILE A 30 -3.26 -6.70 -4.92
C ILE A 30 -2.87 -7.90 -4.05
N ILE A 31 -3.82 -8.45 -3.28
CA ILE A 31 -3.58 -9.66 -2.48
C ILE A 31 -3.26 -10.85 -3.39
N GLU A 32 -3.90 -10.98 -4.54
CA GLU A 32 -3.61 -12.07 -5.48
C GLU A 32 -2.23 -11.92 -6.14
N ASN A 33 -1.85 -10.71 -6.55
CA ASN A 33 -0.57 -10.47 -7.21
C ASN A 33 0.02 -9.07 -6.89
N PRO A 34 0.70 -8.92 -5.73
CA PRO A 34 1.12 -7.61 -5.24
C PRO A 34 2.23 -6.96 -6.09
N ILE A 35 2.91 -7.71 -6.95
CA ILE A 35 4.00 -7.18 -7.80
C ILE A 35 3.45 -6.74 -9.16
N ALA A 36 2.50 -7.48 -9.73
CA ALA A 36 1.97 -7.17 -11.06
C ALA A 36 0.90 -6.06 -11.05
N ILE A 37 0.21 -5.84 -9.92
CA ILE A 37 -0.95 -4.94 -9.86
C ILE A 37 -0.58 -3.49 -9.54
N GLY A 38 0.55 -3.25 -8.90
CA GLY A 38 0.99 -1.90 -8.52
C GLY A 38 2.33 -1.53 -9.13
N GLU A 39 2.60 -0.23 -9.10
CA GLU A 39 3.84 0.36 -9.61
C GLU A 39 4.75 0.73 -8.44
N PRO A 40 6.04 0.35 -8.49
CA PRO A 40 6.99 0.67 -7.42
C PRO A 40 7.27 2.18 -7.38
N LEU A 41 7.28 2.72 -6.17
CA LEU A 41 7.53 4.14 -5.91
C LEU A 41 9.02 4.43 -5.69
N LYS A 42 9.40 5.70 -5.83
CA LYS A 42 10.79 6.19 -5.75
C LYS A 42 10.91 7.35 -4.76
N GLY A 43 12.15 7.75 -4.45
CA GLY A 43 12.45 8.85 -3.55
C GLY A 43 11.97 8.55 -2.12
N ASN A 44 11.26 9.50 -1.50
CA ASN A 44 10.72 9.35 -0.13
C ASN A 44 9.74 8.16 0.02
N TRP A 45 9.23 7.64 -1.09
CA TRP A 45 8.31 6.51 -1.12
C TRP A 45 8.98 5.21 -1.60
N GLN A 46 10.31 5.17 -1.65
CA GLN A 46 11.04 3.95 -1.97
C GLN A 46 10.63 2.80 -1.03
N GLY A 47 10.43 1.62 -1.62
CA GLY A 47 9.93 0.42 -0.93
C GLY A 47 8.41 0.27 -0.99
N PHE A 48 7.66 1.34 -1.25
CA PHE A 48 6.21 1.29 -1.41
C PHE A 48 5.79 1.08 -2.87
N TYR A 49 4.53 0.69 -3.04
CA TYR A 49 3.85 0.51 -4.31
C TYR A 49 2.60 1.39 -4.34
N SER A 50 2.25 1.87 -5.53
CA SER A 50 0.97 2.53 -5.76
C SER A 50 0.07 1.72 -6.71
N CYS A 51 -1.24 1.80 -6.52
CA CYS A 51 -2.20 1.25 -7.46
C CYS A 51 -3.39 2.21 -7.64
N PRO A 52 -3.71 2.63 -8.88
CA PRO A 52 -4.84 3.51 -9.13
C PRO A 52 -6.18 2.77 -8.94
N VAL A 53 -7.13 3.46 -8.31
CA VAL A 53 -8.49 2.94 -8.03
C VAL A 53 -9.50 3.56 -8.98
N LYS A 54 -9.68 4.89 -8.93
CA LYS A 54 -10.63 5.65 -9.76
C LYS A 54 -10.23 7.12 -9.80
N ARG A 55 -10.21 7.71 -11.00
CA ARG A 55 -9.75 9.10 -11.22
C ARG A 55 -8.37 9.29 -10.59
N ASN A 56 -8.22 10.24 -9.67
CA ASN A 56 -6.98 10.54 -8.98
C ASN A 56 -6.77 9.73 -7.68
N PHE A 57 -7.66 8.80 -7.30
CA PHE A 57 -7.46 8.00 -6.08
C PHE A 57 -6.48 6.86 -6.27
N ILE A 58 -5.52 6.76 -5.37
CA ILE A 58 -4.51 5.70 -5.32
C ILE A 58 -4.52 4.96 -3.99
N ILE A 59 -4.12 3.70 -4.01
CA ILE A 59 -3.75 2.90 -2.83
C ILE A 59 -2.23 2.89 -2.76
N ILE A 60 -1.67 3.23 -1.60
CA ILE A 60 -0.25 3.01 -1.29
C ILE A 60 -0.15 1.79 -0.38
N TYR A 61 0.69 0.83 -0.76
CA TYR A 61 0.90 -0.41 -0.02
C TYR A 61 2.38 -0.83 -0.02
N LEU A 62 2.72 -1.74 0.87
CA LEU A 62 4.04 -2.35 1.01
C LEU A 62 3.91 -3.87 0.91
N TYR A 63 4.81 -4.53 0.18
CA TYR A 63 4.95 -5.98 0.21
C TYR A 63 6.29 -6.38 0.85
N CYS A 64 6.24 -7.03 2.01
CA CYS A 64 7.41 -7.24 2.87
C CYS A 64 8.51 -8.06 2.20
N GLU A 65 8.17 -9.12 1.47
CA GLU A 65 9.13 -9.96 0.74
C GLU A 65 9.98 -9.12 -0.23
N VAL A 66 9.34 -8.28 -1.05
CA VAL A 66 10.06 -7.47 -2.04
C VAL A 66 10.85 -6.34 -1.37
N CYS A 67 10.26 -5.69 -0.37
CA CYS A 67 10.92 -4.63 0.40
C CYS A 67 12.23 -5.13 1.02
N ARG A 68 12.23 -6.29 1.68
CA ARG A 68 13.44 -6.88 2.26
C ARG A 68 14.40 -7.39 1.20
N LYS A 69 13.92 -8.05 0.15
CA LYS A 69 14.76 -8.54 -0.95
C LYS A 69 15.56 -7.42 -1.63
N LYS A 70 14.98 -6.23 -1.73
CA LYS A 70 15.64 -5.04 -2.32
C LYS A 70 16.47 -4.22 -1.32
N GLY A 71 16.38 -4.52 -0.02
CA GLY A 71 16.99 -3.69 1.03
C GLY A 71 16.24 -2.39 1.32
N ASP A 72 15.05 -2.20 0.74
CA ASP A 72 14.24 -1.00 0.93
C ASP A 72 13.75 -0.86 2.39
N ASN A 73 13.78 -1.95 3.16
CA ASN A 73 13.43 -1.94 4.58
C ASN A 73 14.33 -1.01 5.42
N ALA A 74 15.54 -0.70 4.95
CA ALA A 74 16.40 0.31 5.57
C ALA A 74 15.88 1.74 5.38
N VAL A 75 15.14 1.99 4.30
CA VAL A 75 14.53 3.29 3.98
C VAL A 75 13.14 3.39 4.61
N VAL A 76 12.32 2.35 4.45
CA VAL A 76 10.95 2.31 4.99
C VAL A 76 10.95 2.30 6.52
N ALA A 77 11.95 1.64 7.14
CA ALA A 77 12.19 1.64 8.58
C ALA A 77 10.96 1.28 9.44
N CYS A 78 10.18 0.26 9.04
CA CYS A 78 9.05 -0.21 9.86
C CYS A 78 9.54 -0.67 11.25
N SER A 79 8.86 -0.24 12.32
CA SER A 79 9.17 -0.64 13.70
C SER A 79 9.03 -2.15 13.95
N ASP A 80 8.11 -2.79 13.23
CA ASP A 80 7.79 -4.23 13.33
C ASP A 80 8.45 -5.07 12.22
N CYS A 81 9.47 -4.53 11.51
CA CYS A 81 10.03 -5.16 10.31
C CYS A 81 10.59 -6.57 10.59
N ARG A 82 11.25 -6.80 11.73
CA ARG A 82 11.88 -8.09 12.05
C ARG A 82 10.87 -9.19 12.39
N GLU A 83 9.73 -8.81 12.94
CA GLU A 83 8.69 -9.73 13.42
C GLU A 83 7.64 -10.01 12.34
N THR A 84 7.56 -9.14 11.33
CA THR A 84 6.57 -9.28 10.25
C THR A 84 7.03 -10.32 9.22
N PRO A 85 6.25 -11.36 8.91
CA PRO A 85 6.57 -12.36 7.88
C PRO A 85 6.75 -11.77 6.47
N ASP A 86 7.46 -12.47 5.57
CA ASP A 86 7.70 -12.01 4.19
C ASP A 86 6.43 -11.90 3.37
N LYS A 87 5.56 -12.91 3.49
CA LYS A 87 4.29 -12.99 2.76
C LYS A 87 3.22 -12.09 3.38
N THR A 88 3.57 -10.83 3.64
CA THR A 88 2.72 -9.82 4.27
C THR A 88 2.59 -8.60 3.38
N ILE A 89 1.34 -8.17 3.15
CA ILE A 89 1.01 -6.92 2.47
C ILE A 89 0.46 -5.94 3.51
N LYS A 90 1.01 -4.72 3.55
CA LYS A 90 0.50 -3.63 4.39
C LYS A 90 -0.15 -2.56 3.51
N PHE A 91 -1.44 -2.32 3.71
CA PHE A 91 -2.17 -1.23 3.07
C PHE A 91 -2.03 0.05 3.91
N VAL A 92 -1.28 1.02 3.40
CA VAL A 92 -0.78 2.17 4.17
C VAL A 92 -1.70 3.38 4.02
N LEU A 93 -1.98 3.79 2.78
CA LEU A 93 -2.80 4.97 2.49
C LEU A 93 -3.78 4.74 1.34
N LEU A 94 -4.89 5.48 1.39
CA LEU A 94 -5.85 5.63 0.30
C LEU A 94 -6.19 7.11 0.22
N GLY A 95 -6.06 7.71 -0.96
CA GLY A 95 -6.43 9.10 -1.15
C GLY A 95 -6.24 9.57 -2.58
N PRO A 96 -6.69 10.79 -2.91
CA PRO A 96 -6.24 11.52 -4.10
C PRO A 96 -4.71 11.53 -4.19
N HIS A 97 -4.18 11.58 -5.41
CA HIS A 97 -2.74 11.61 -5.68
C HIS A 97 -2.03 12.70 -4.86
N ASP A 98 -2.57 13.92 -4.84
CA ASP A 98 -1.96 15.06 -4.17
C ASP A 98 -1.95 14.88 -2.63
N ASP A 99 -3.07 14.42 -2.05
CA ASP A 99 -3.18 14.11 -0.61
C ASP A 99 -2.29 12.93 -0.17
N ALA A 100 -2.09 11.95 -1.04
CA ALA A 100 -1.35 10.73 -0.72
C ALA A 100 0.17 10.94 -0.75
N TYR A 101 0.65 11.87 -1.59
CA TYR A 101 2.07 12.27 -1.65
C TYR A 101 2.39 13.50 -0.80
N GLY A 102 1.39 14.21 -0.30
CA GLY A 102 1.57 15.43 0.50
C GLY A 102 2.01 16.64 -0.33
N ILE A 103 1.51 16.76 -1.56
CA ILE A 103 1.75 17.91 -2.46
C ILE A 103 0.63 18.93 -2.28
#